data_AF-A0A239WXI8-F1
#
_entry.id   AF-A0A239WXI8-F1
#
_cell.length_a   1.000
_cell.length_b   1.000
_cell.length_c   1.000
_cell.angle_alpha   90.00
_cell.angle_beta   90.00
_cell.angle_gamma   90.00
#
_symmetry.space_group_name_H-M   'P 1'
#
loop_
_entity.id
_entity.type
_entity.pdbx_description
1 polymer ?
#
loop_
_entity_poly.entity_id
_entity_poly.type
_entity_poly.pdbx_seq_one_letter_code
_entity_poly.pdbx_strand_id
1 'polypeptide(L)'
;MNIRKMATTACAGAALLICTAAPAFATTTSAGGGIWSYGFDGKGTQVYSNYLHPTRYHHSSTINYWSEYSCHEAARTKWARTSERADPKKGHRDYAYWGLGHCGS
;
A
#
# COMPACT_ATOMS: atom_id res chain seq x y z
N MET A 1 -5.47 25.84 -12.57
CA MET A 1 -4.13 26.01 -13.20
C MET A 1 -3.19 26.50 -12.10
N ASN A 2 -2.13 25.80 -11.67
CA ASN A 2 -1.04 25.23 -12.45
C ASN A 2 -0.33 24.10 -11.68
N ILE A 3 -0.18 22.95 -12.34
CA ILE A 3 0.77 21.89 -11.97
C ILE A 3 2.17 22.40 -12.32
N ARG A 4 3.06 22.52 -11.33
CA ARG A 4 4.47 22.86 -11.56
C ARG A 4 5.23 21.58 -11.89
N LYS A 5 5.64 21.47 -13.16
CA LYS A 5 6.57 20.46 -13.67
C LYS A 5 7.88 20.58 -12.88
N MET A 6 8.32 19.51 -12.21
CA MET A 6 9.70 19.40 -11.73
C MET A 6 10.47 18.51 -12.69
N ALA A 7 11.54 19.11 -13.22
CA ALA A 7 12.31 18.67 -14.35
C ALA A 7 13.23 17.51 -14.01
N THR A 8 13.36 16.60 -14.96
CA THR A 8 14.40 15.57 -15.04
C THR A 8 15.75 16.22 -15.32
N THR A 9 16.71 16.05 -14.42
CA THR A 9 18.13 16.29 -14.69
C THR A 9 18.91 15.04 -14.28
N ALA A 10 19.46 14.34 -15.28
CA ALA A 10 20.39 13.23 -15.09
C ALA A 10 21.81 13.77 -15.11
N CYS A 11 22.58 13.50 -14.05
CA CYS A 11 24.04 13.63 -14.04
C CYS A 11 24.63 12.26 -13.76
N ALA A 12 25.43 11.75 -14.70
CA ALA A 12 26.14 10.50 -14.59
C ALA A 12 27.34 10.64 -13.63
N GLY A 13 27.34 9.85 -12.56
CA GLY A 13 28.48 9.63 -11.67
C GLY A 13 28.48 8.16 -11.28
N ALA A 14 29.64 7.51 -11.34
CA ALA A 14 29.81 6.08 -11.10
C ALA A 14 29.14 5.64 -9.77
N ALA A 15 28.07 4.87 -9.86
CA ALA A 15 27.40 4.30 -8.70
C ALA A 15 27.86 2.85 -8.54
N LEU A 16 28.48 2.55 -7.40
CA LEU A 16 28.53 1.18 -6.89
C LEU A 16 27.14 0.56 -7.05
N LEU A 17 27.07 -0.61 -7.69
CA LEU A 17 25.86 -1.42 -7.70
C LEU A 17 25.64 -1.97 -6.28
N ILE A 18 25.25 -1.09 -5.37
CA ILE A 18 24.57 -1.50 -4.17
C ILE A 18 23.18 -1.89 -4.66
N CYS A 19 22.99 -3.18 -4.94
CA CYS A 19 21.65 -3.77 -5.01
C CYS A 19 21.07 -3.72 -3.59
N THR A 20 20.76 -2.53 -3.09
CA THR A 20 19.82 -2.42 -1.99
C THR A 20 18.50 -2.92 -2.54
N ALA A 21 17.96 -3.99 -1.95
CA ALA A 21 16.56 -4.30 -2.12
C ALA A 21 15.81 -3.05 -1.62
N ALA A 22 15.33 -2.22 -2.54
CA ALA A 22 14.55 -1.06 -2.18
C ALA A 22 13.31 -1.57 -1.44
N PRO A 23 12.98 -1.01 -0.25
CA PRO A 23 11.70 -1.32 0.37
C PRO A 23 10.61 -1.04 -0.67
N ALA A 24 9.70 -2.00 -0.87
CA ALA A 24 8.64 -1.84 -1.86
C ALA A 24 7.83 -0.59 -1.50
N PHE A 25 8.07 0.48 -2.27
CA PHE A 25 7.44 1.77 -2.07
C PHE A 25 5.92 1.63 -2.13
N ALA A 26 5.25 2.40 -1.28
CA ALA A 26 3.80 2.64 -1.32
C ALA A 26 3.29 2.71 -2.78
N THR A 27 2.48 1.74 -3.17
CA THR A 27 1.80 1.74 -4.48
C THR A 27 0.42 2.33 -4.31
N THR A 28 0.02 3.23 -5.21
CA THR A 28 -1.34 3.75 -5.27
C THR A 28 -1.89 3.56 -6.67
N THR A 29 -3.07 2.94 -6.79
CA THR A 29 -3.70 2.61 -8.07
C THR A 29 -5.22 2.74 -7.99
N SER A 30 -5.87 2.84 -9.15
CA SER A 30 -7.32 2.68 -9.28
C SER A 30 -7.69 1.20 -9.21
N ALA A 31 -8.63 0.82 -8.35
CA ALA A 31 -9.03 -0.58 -8.17
C ALA A 31 -10.52 -0.69 -7.83
N GLY A 32 -11.26 -1.54 -8.54
CA GLY A 32 -12.69 -1.79 -8.27
C GLY A 32 -13.61 -0.57 -8.33
N GLY A 33 -13.22 0.50 -9.04
CA GLY A 33 -13.94 1.78 -9.07
C GLY A 33 -13.58 2.75 -7.93
N GLY A 34 -12.63 2.38 -7.07
CA GLY A 34 -12.06 3.21 -6.02
C GLY A 34 -10.55 3.48 -6.20
N ILE A 35 -9.94 4.03 -5.16
CA ILE A 35 -8.49 4.26 -5.05
C ILE A 35 -7.95 3.35 -3.96
N TRP A 36 -6.91 2.60 -4.28
CA TRP A 36 -6.24 1.71 -3.35
C TRP A 36 -4.77 2.12 -3.20
N SER A 37 -4.34 2.34 -1.95
CA SER A 37 -2.95 2.60 -1.59
C SER A 37 -2.49 1.52 -0.62
N TYR A 38 -1.39 0.84 -0.94
CA TYR A 38 -0.88 -0.28 -0.16
C TYR A 38 0.63 -0.41 -0.28
N GLY A 39 1.23 -1.16 0.64
CA GLY A 39 2.65 -1.44 0.64
C GLY A 39 3.21 -1.46 2.06
N PHE A 40 4.48 -1.11 2.19
CA PHE A 40 5.12 -0.92 3.48
C PHE A 40 5.18 0.56 3.86
N ASP A 41 5.15 0.84 5.16
CA ASP A 41 5.47 2.19 5.64
C ASP A 41 6.90 2.59 5.24
N GLY A 42 7.23 3.88 5.36
CA GLY A 42 8.55 4.38 4.95
C GLY A 42 9.74 3.79 5.72
N LYS A 43 9.49 2.99 6.77
CA LYS A 43 10.51 2.30 7.58
C LYS A 43 10.55 0.79 7.31
N GLY A 44 9.63 0.24 6.53
CA GLY A 44 9.47 -1.20 6.35
C GLY A 44 8.96 -1.94 7.59
N THR A 45 8.44 -1.22 8.60
CA THR A 45 8.03 -1.81 9.89
C THR A 45 6.58 -2.25 9.90
N GLN A 46 5.77 -1.74 8.97
CA GLN A 46 4.36 -2.08 8.86
C GLN A 46 3.97 -2.32 7.41
N VAL A 47 3.12 -3.32 7.20
CA VAL A 47 2.36 -3.50 5.96
C VAL A 47 1.03 -2.77 6.14
N TYR A 48 0.56 -2.09 5.11
CA TYR A 48 -0.71 -1.36 5.18
C TYR A 48 -1.56 -1.56 3.94
N SER A 49 -2.87 -1.40 4.11
CA SER A 49 -3.86 -1.33 3.05
C SER A 49 -4.85 -0.23 3.33
N ASN A 50 -4.99 0.71 2.39
CA ASN A 50 -5.90 1.84 2.46
C ASN A 50 -6.77 1.86 1.20
N TYR A 51 -8.08 1.70 1.34
CA TYR A 51 -9.02 1.70 0.22
C TYR A 51 -10.10 2.77 0.38
N LEU A 52 -10.40 3.47 -0.71
CA LEU A 52 -11.48 4.46 -0.78
C LEU A 52 -12.36 4.17 -1.99
N HIS A 53 -13.64 3.92 -1.74
CA HIS A 53 -14.63 3.80 -2.81
C HIS A 53 -15.64 4.97 -2.78
N PRO A 54 -15.92 5.65 -3.92
CA PRO A 54 -16.79 6.83 -3.95
C PRO A 54 -18.28 6.51 -3.72
N THR A 55 -18.77 5.36 -4.19
CA THR A 55 -20.22 5.06 -4.20
C THR A 55 -20.64 3.82 -3.39
N ARG A 56 -19.72 2.92 -3.01
CA ARG A 56 -20.03 1.62 -2.42
C ARG A 56 -19.41 1.45 -1.03
N TYR A 57 -20.05 0.61 -0.23
CA TYR A 57 -19.46 0.05 0.98
C TYR A 57 -18.29 -0.87 0.62
N HIS A 58 -17.22 -0.81 1.38
CA HIS A 58 -15.95 -1.45 1.04
C HIS A 58 -15.09 -1.71 2.27
N HIS A 59 -14.01 -2.44 2.10
CA HIS A 59 -13.05 -2.73 3.15
C HIS A 59 -11.61 -2.78 2.61
N SER A 60 -10.66 -2.76 3.54
CA SER A 60 -9.24 -3.02 3.33
C SER A 60 -8.77 -4.02 4.37
N SER A 61 -7.88 -4.94 3.99
CA SER A 61 -7.28 -5.89 4.93
C SER A 61 -5.78 -6.08 4.71
N THR A 62 -5.09 -6.51 5.75
CA THR A 62 -3.68 -6.92 5.72
C THR A 62 -3.52 -8.26 6.40
N ILE A 63 -2.58 -9.07 5.89
CA ILE A 63 -2.11 -10.31 6.53
C ILE A 63 -0.60 -10.25 6.56
N ASN A 64 0.02 -10.31 7.73
CA ASN A 64 1.48 -10.32 7.81
C ASN A 64 2.06 -11.75 7.73
N TYR A 65 3.39 -11.85 7.68
CA TYR A 65 4.11 -13.12 7.63
C TYR A 65 3.72 -14.12 8.73
N TRP A 66 3.37 -13.62 9.93
CA TRP A 66 2.94 -14.44 11.06
C TRP A 66 1.45 -14.81 11.03
N SER A 67 0.76 -14.55 9.92
CA SER A 67 -0.68 -14.75 9.76
C SER A 67 -1.55 -13.88 10.69
N GLU A 68 -1.02 -12.78 11.20
CA GLU A 68 -1.84 -11.78 11.89
C GLU A 68 -2.67 -11.04 10.83
N TYR A 69 -3.95 -10.92 11.09
CA TYR A 69 -4.93 -10.36 10.16
C TYR A 69 -5.57 -9.12 10.76
N SER A 70 -5.72 -8.10 9.93
CA SER A 70 -6.50 -6.92 10.27
C SER A 70 -7.36 -6.49 9.11
N CYS A 71 -8.52 -5.97 9.44
CA CYS A 71 -9.48 -5.48 8.47
C CYS A 71 -10.23 -4.29 9.00
N HIS A 72 -10.55 -3.39 8.10
CA HIS A 72 -11.35 -2.21 8.39
C HIS A 72 -12.37 -2.03 7.29
N GLU A 73 -13.64 -1.88 7.67
CA GLU A 73 -14.74 -1.59 6.76
C GLU A 73 -15.04 -0.09 6.76
N ALA A 74 -15.53 0.42 5.64
CA ALA A 74 -15.91 1.81 5.53
C ALA A 74 -17.14 1.97 4.63
N ALA A 75 -17.99 2.92 5.03
CA ALA A 75 -19.01 3.45 4.14
C ALA A 75 -18.37 4.16 2.94
N ARG A 76 -19.16 4.39 1.89
CA ARG A 76 -18.73 5.16 0.71
C ARG A 76 -18.12 6.50 1.12
N THR A 77 -17.18 7.00 0.32
CA THR A 77 -16.42 8.25 0.51
C THR A 77 -15.58 8.35 1.78
N LYS A 78 -15.55 7.31 2.62
CA LYS A 78 -14.64 7.18 3.76
C LYS A 78 -13.54 6.19 3.39
N TRP A 79 -12.37 6.38 3.98
CA TRP A 79 -11.26 5.46 3.80
C TRP A 79 -11.42 4.28 4.74
N ALA A 80 -11.36 3.07 4.19
CA ALA A 80 -10.99 1.88 4.94
C ALA A 80 -9.46 1.87 5.09
N ARG A 81 -8.96 1.77 6.32
CA ARG A 81 -7.51 1.77 6.60
C ARG A 81 -7.16 0.70 7.61
N THR A 82 -6.14 -0.06 7.28
CA THR A 82 -5.53 -1.01 8.22
C THR A 82 -4.02 -1.06 8.02
N SER A 83 -3.32 -1.43 9.08
CA SER A 83 -1.89 -1.73 9.07
C SER A 83 -1.56 -2.76 10.13
N GLU A 84 -0.59 -3.60 9.83
CA GLU A 84 -0.03 -4.57 10.76
C GLU A 84 1.50 -4.48 10.74
N ARG A 85 2.14 -4.98 11.81
CA ARG A 85 3.61 -5.12 11.79
C ARG A 85 4.04 -5.97 10.60
N ALA A 86 5.13 -5.58 9.96
CA ALA A 86 5.73 -6.28 8.83
C ALA A 86 7.03 -7.01 9.24
N ASP A 87 7.40 -8.01 8.44
CA ASP A 87 8.75 -8.56 8.43
C ASP A 87 9.28 -8.62 6.99
N PRO A 88 9.85 -7.52 6.46
CA PRO A 88 10.25 -7.44 5.05
C PRO A 88 11.53 -8.24 4.71
N LYS A 89 11.89 -9.26 5.52
CA LYS A 89 13.05 -10.12 5.27
C LYS A 89 12.82 -10.98 4.03
N LYS A 90 13.92 -11.29 3.33
CA LYS A 90 13.89 -12.16 2.15
C LYS A 90 13.25 -13.50 2.49
N GLY A 91 12.15 -13.83 1.80
CA GLY A 91 11.39 -15.08 1.99
C GLY A 91 10.14 -14.92 2.86
N HIS A 92 10.01 -13.81 3.59
CA HIS A 92 8.80 -13.47 4.34
C HIS A 92 7.86 -12.69 3.44
N ARG A 93 6.55 -12.90 3.61
CA ARG A 93 5.51 -12.33 2.77
C ARG A 93 4.40 -11.73 3.61
N ASP A 94 4.22 -10.44 3.44
CA ASP A 94 3.08 -9.68 3.93
C ASP A 94 2.15 -9.35 2.75
N TYR A 95 0.85 -9.33 3.01
CA TYR A 95 -0.18 -9.12 2.00
C TYR A 95 -1.08 -7.94 2.38
N ALA A 96 -1.53 -7.23 1.36
CA ALA A 96 -2.52 -6.17 1.46
C ALA A 96 -3.64 -6.46 0.45
N TYR A 97 -4.87 -6.26 0.87
CA TYR A 97 -6.06 -6.48 0.05
C TYR A 97 -7.04 -5.32 0.17
N TRP A 98 -7.92 -5.22 -0.82
CA TRP A 98 -9.08 -4.35 -0.83
C TRP A 98 -10.27 -5.16 -1.33
N GLY A 99 -11.48 -4.74 -0.96
CA GLY A 99 -12.69 -5.41 -1.40
C GLY A 99 -13.93 -4.55 -1.26
N LEU A 100 -15.00 -4.97 -1.90
CA LEU A 100 -16.33 -4.40 -1.75
C LEU A 100 -17.13 -5.27 -0.76
N GLY A 101 -18.03 -4.65 0.00
CA GLY A 101 -18.75 -5.37 1.05
C GLY A 101 -17.89 -5.57 2.31
N HIS A 102 -18.14 -6.66 3.03
CA HIS A 102 -17.62 -6.91 4.37
C HIS A 102 -16.25 -7.61 4.36
N CYS A 103 -15.53 -7.50 5.46
CA CYS A 103 -14.33 -8.27 5.74
C CYS A 103 -14.64 -9.78 5.62
N GLY A 104 -13.83 -10.50 4.83
CA GLY A 104 -13.99 -11.95 4.63
C GLY A 104 -15.04 -12.37 3.61
N SER A 105 -15.55 -11.42 2.80
CA SER A 105 -16.42 -11.68 1.64
C SER A 105 -15.66 -12.15 0.42
#